data_AF-A0A4R4LSG9-F1
#
_entry.id   AF-A0A4R4LSG9-F1
#
_cell.length_a   1.000
_cell.length_b   1.000
_cell.length_c   1.000
_cell.angle_alpha   90.00
_cell.angle_beta   90.00
_cell.angle_gamma   90.00
#
_symmetry.space_group_name_H-M   'P 1'
#
loop_
_entity.id
_entity.type
_entity.pdbx_description
1 polymer ?
#
loop_
_entity_poly.entity_id
_entity_poly.type
_entity_poly.pdbx_seq_one_letter_code
_entity_poly.pdbx_strand_id
1 'polypeptide(L)'
;MGHPKYLPPTGGKEIKVDHDTLDDIVKQLEKDLIELKKYPTHSRKITQETPPEAAMGDYQAGRTMYGTITAARDQIGGTFDQFITAYEQTIEALRASNRNHRKADDASKRGVEAAGNPNSAI
;
A
#
# COMPACT_ATOMS: atom_id res chain seq x y z
N MET A 1 -40.10 -26.17 19.69
CA MET A 1 -39.38 -24.96 19.29
C MET A 1 -38.39 -25.36 18.20
N GLY A 2 -38.69 -25.02 16.94
CA GLY A 2 -37.90 -25.46 15.79
C GLY A 2 -36.83 -24.45 15.44
N HIS A 3 -35.57 -24.89 15.41
CA HIS A 3 -34.45 -24.07 14.95
C HIS A 3 -34.61 -23.72 13.46
N PRO A 4 -34.29 -22.48 13.04
CA PRO A 4 -34.43 -22.06 11.65
C PRO A 4 -33.46 -22.84 10.73
N LYS A 5 -34.04 -23.49 9.70
CA LYS A 5 -33.42 -24.36 8.69
C LYS A 5 -32.55 -23.64 7.63
N TYR A 6 -32.00 -22.47 7.95
CA TYR A 6 -31.25 -21.66 6.99
C TYR A 6 -29.97 -21.13 7.63
N LEU A 7 -29.11 -22.02 8.12
CA LEU A 7 -27.69 -21.69 8.12
C LEU A 7 -27.23 -21.78 6.66
N PRO A 8 -26.58 -20.74 6.10
CA PRO A 8 -25.95 -20.86 4.80
C PRO A 8 -24.98 -22.05 4.85
N PRO A 9 -24.90 -22.86 3.79
CA PRO A 9 -24.07 -24.05 3.79
C PRO A 9 -22.64 -23.66 4.20
N THR A 10 -22.12 -24.35 5.22
CA THR A 10 -20.72 -24.29 5.63
C THR A 10 -19.89 -24.70 4.43
N GLY A 11 -19.35 -23.72 3.70
CA GLY A 11 -18.79 -23.92 2.37
C GLY A 11 -19.31 -22.92 1.34
N GLY A 12 -19.61 -21.68 1.74
CA GLY A 12 -19.68 -20.56 0.80
C GLY A 12 -18.40 -20.59 -0.02
N LYS A 13 -18.53 -20.68 -1.36
CA LYS A 13 -17.42 -20.81 -2.32
C LYS A 13 -16.22 -20.03 -1.81
N GLU A 14 -15.24 -20.74 -1.24
CA GLU A 14 -13.97 -20.13 -0.86
C GLU A 14 -13.44 -19.49 -2.14
N ILE A 15 -13.43 -18.15 -2.16
CA ILE A 15 -12.62 -17.43 -3.12
C ILE A 15 -11.20 -17.75 -2.66
N LYS A 16 -10.62 -18.82 -3.22
CA LYS A 16 -9.24 -19.19 -2.97
C LYS A 16 -8.40 -17.99 -3.34
N VAL A 17 -7.85 -17.34 -2.34
CA VAL A 17 -6.92 -16.25 -2.55
C VAL A 17 -5.62 -16.89 -2.97
N ASP A 18 -5.15 -16.54 -4.17
CA ASP A 18 -3.84 -16.95 -4.62
C ASP A 18 -2.79 -16.13 -3.88
N HIS A 19 -2.30 -16.69 -2.79
CA HIS A 19 -1.32 -16.08 -1.92
C HIS A 19 0.02 -15.84 -2.61
N ASP A 20 0.38 -16.67 -3.60
CA ASP A 20 1.62 -16.55 -4.34
C ASP A 20 1.54 -15.37 -5.31
N THR A 21 0.39 -15.23 -6.00
CA THR A 21 0.12 -14.06 -6.83
C THR A 21 0.14 -12.76 -6.01
N LEU A 22 -0.43 -12.75 -4.79
CA LEU A 22 -0.36 -11.58 -3.91
C LEU A 22 1.07 -11.26 -3.45
N ASP A 23 1.86 -12.28 -3.10
CA ASP A 23 3.25 -12.09 -2.68
C ASP A 23 4.12 -11.59 -3.84
N ASP A 24 3.86 -12.03 -5.08
CA ASP A 24 4.59 -11.56 -6.26
C ASP A 24 4.23 -10.12 -6.65
N ILE A 25 2.95 -9.74 -6.56
CA ILE A 25 2.53 -8.35 -6.72
C ILE A 25 3.22 -7.47 -5.67
N VAL A 26 3.20 -7.90 -4.40
CA VAL A 26 3.85 -7.16 -3.31
C VAL A 26 5.35 -6.99 -3.55
N LYS A 27 6.07 -8.03 -3.97
CA LYS A 27 7.51 -7.93 -4.31
C LYS A 27 7.77 -6.97 -5.46
N GLN A 28 6.92 -6.97 -6.48
CA GLN A 28 7.06 -6.07 -7.62
C GLN A 28 6.84 -4.61 -7.20
N LEU A 29 5.78 -4.34 -6.43
CA LEU A 29 5.52 -3.03 -5.85
C LEU A 29 6.67 -2.57 -4.91
N GLU A 30 7.22 -3.46 -4.10
CA GLU A 30 8.37 -3.14 -3.24
C GLU A 30 9.61 -2.77 -4.05
N LYS A 31 9.88 -3.47 -5.15
CA LYS A 31 10.99 -3.15 -6.03
C LYS A 31 10.81 -1.77 -6.66
N ASP A 32 9.62 -1.49 -7.18
CA ASP A 32 9.28 -0.20 -7.79
C ASP A 32 9.38 0.93 -6.76
N LEU A 33 8.92 0.71 -5.52
CA LEU A 33 9.06 1.66 -4.41
C LEU A 33 10.54 1.90 -4.05
N ILE A 34 11.35 0.85 -3.99
CA ILE A 34 12.80 0.97 -3.74
C ILE A 34 13.47 1.79 -4.85
N GLU A 35 13.09 1.57 -6.10
CA GLU A 35 13.60 2.36 -7.23
C GLU A 35 13.17 3.83 -7.12
N LEU A 36 11.90 4.10 -6.79
CA LEU A 36 11.38 5.45 -6.55
C LEU A 36 12.11 6.17 -5.40
N LYS A 37 12.47 5.44 -4.34
CA LYS A 37 13.20 5.98 -3.16
C LYS A 37 14.72 6.08 -3.36
N LYS A 38 15.30 5.36 -4.34
CA LYS A 38 16.75 5.40 -4.66
C LYS A 38 17.16 6.71 -5.30
N TYR A 39 16.29 7.29 -6.11
CA TYR A 39 16.50 8.66 -6.56
C TYR A 39 16.30 9.59 -5.35
N PRO A 40 17.14 10.64 -5.15
CA PRO A 40 16.83 11.66 -4.17
C PRO A 40 15.36 12.04 -4.37
N THR A 41 14.57 12.04 -3.30
CA THR A 41 13.12 12.34 -3.35
C THR A 41 12.94 13.44 -4.38
N HIS A 42 12.05 13.26 -5.35
CA HIS A 42 11.97 14.22 -6.46
C HIS A 42 11.84 15.65 -5.92
N SER A 43 11.24 15.83 -4.73
CA SER A 43 11.33 17.04 -3.90
C SER A 43 12.75 17.60 -3.67
N ARG A 44 13.71 16.78 -3.20
CA ARG A 44 15.12 17.15 -3.01
C ARG A 44 15.83 17.46 -4.31
N LYS A 45 15.58 16.70 -5.38
CA LYS A 45 16.18 16.97 -6.70
C LYS A 45 15.67 18.30 -7.27
N ILE A 46 14.36 18.52 -7.27
CA ILE A 46 13.77 19.78 -7.72
C ILE A 46 14.28 20.95 -6.87
N THR A 47 14.48 20.74 -5.56
CA THR A 47 15.12 21.73 -4.68
C THR A 47 16.55 22.07 -5.06
N GLN A 48 17.36 21.07 -5.40
CA GLN A 48 18.74 21.29 -5.84
C GLN A 48 18.83 21.96 -7.22
N GLU A 49 17.89 21.67 -8.12
CA GLU A 49 17.83 22.26 -9.46
C GLU A 49 17.15 23.63 -9.50
N THR A 50 16.49 24.03 -8.40
CA THR A 50 15.86 25.36 -8.30
C THR A 50 16.93 26.44 -8.17
N PRO A 51 16.96 27.45 -9.08
CA PRO A 51 17.92 28.54 -9.00
C PRO A 51 17.80 29.28 -7.66
N PRO A 52 18.90 29.67 -7.01
CA PRO A 52 18.84 30.52 -5.83
C PRO A 52 18.24 31.90 -6.17
N GLU A 53 17.61 32.57 -5.22
CA GLU A 53 16.97 33.89 -5.45
C GLU A 53 17.89 34.90 -6.14
N ALA A 54 19.18 34.90 -5.75
CA ALA A 54 20.21 35.74 -6.36
C ALA A 54 20.42 35.51 -7.86
N ALA A 55 20.11 34.31 -8.38
CA ALA A 55 20.19 34.01 -9.81
C ALA A 55 19.07 34.69 -10.62
N MET A 56 18.03 35.20 -9.97
CA MET A 56 16.89 35.87 -10.61
C MET A 56 17.09 37.38 -10.78
N GLY A 57 18.21 37.92 -10.27
CA GLY A 57 18.52 39.34 -10.30
C GLY A 57 17.78 40.15 -9.23
N ASP A 58 18.25 41.38 -9.00
CA ASP A 58 17.82 42.22 -7.86
C ASP A 58 16.56 43.06 -8.12
N TYR A 59 15.88 42.82 -9.25
CA TYR A 59 14.68 43.57 -9.62
C TYR A 59 13.43 42.88 -9.07
N GLN A 60 12.40 43.70 -8.77
CA GLN A 60 11.19 43.23 -8.08
C GLN A 60 10.47 42.07 -8.79
N ALA A 61 10.45 42.06 -10.13
CA ALA A 61 9.86 40.94 -10.88
C ALA A 61 10.65 39.64 -10.73
N GLY A 62 11.98 39.69 -10.55
CA GLY A 62 12.82 38.52 -10.27
C GLY A 62 12.47 37.87 -8.93
N ARG A 63 12.22 38.69 -7.89
CA ARG A 63 11.78 38.20 -6.57
C ARG A 63 10.38 37.56 -6.61
N THR A 64 9.44 38.16 -7.34
CA THR A 64 8.09 37.59 -7.55
C THR A 64 8.15 36.26 -8.30
N MET A 65 9.00 36.18 -9.32
CA MET A 65 9.20 34.96 -10.11
C MET A 65 9.86 33.84 -9.28
N TYR A 66 10.84 34.18 -8.45
CA TYR A 66 11.45 33.25 -7.50
C TYR A 66 10.41 32.65 -6.52
N GLY A 67 9.54 33.49 -5.96
CA GLY A 67 8.46 33.03 -5.09
C GLY A 67 7.51 32.05 -5.79
N THR A 68 7.16 32.33 -7.05
CA THR A 68 6.30 31.45 -7.87
C THR A 68 6.95 30.10 -8.14
N ILE A 69 8.24 30.09 -8.51
CA ILE A 69 9.00 28.85 -8.77
C ILE A 69 9.14 28.02 -7.50
N THR A 70 9.42 28.68 -6.37
CA THR A 70 9.55 28.00 -5.07
C THR A 70 8.24 27.35 -4.65
N ALA A 71 7.12 28.07 -4.79
CA ALA A 71 5.79 27.52 -4.49
C ALA A 71 5.43 26.32 -5.38
N ALA A 72 5.67 26.43 -6.69
CA ALA A 72 5.44 25.33 -7.63
C ALA A 72 6.32 24.12 -7.31
N ARG A 73 7.59 24.34 -7.00
CA ARG A 73 8.51 23.27 -6.55
C ARG A 73 7.97 22.56 -5.34
N ASP A 74 7.61 23.29 -4.29
CA ASP A 74 7.19 22.70 -3.02
C ASP A 74 5.90 21.89 -3.20
N GLN A 75 4.98 22.37 -4.04
CA GLN A 75 3.77 21.64 -4.41
C GLN A 75 4.06 20.34 -5.16
N ILE A 76 4.97 20.38 -6.15
CA ILE A 76 5.38 19.18 -6.90
C ILE A 76 6.05 18.19 -5.95
N GLY A 77 6.99 18.66 -5.12
CA GLY A 77 7.67 17.84 -4.12
C GLY A 77 6.70 17.14 -3.17
N GLY A 78 5.75 17.88 -2.60
CA GLY A 78 4.72 17.33 -1.72
C GLY A 78 3.82 16.30 -2.41
N THR A 79 3.51 16.48 -3.69
CA THR A 79 2.72 15.51 -4.47
C THR A 79 3.48 14.18 -4.64
N PHE A 80 4.79 14.25 -4.90
CA PHE A 80 5.63 13.05 -4.96
C PHE A 80 5.70 12.32 -3.62
N ASP A 81 5.84 13.06 -2.52
CA ASP A 81 5.90 12.46 -1.18
C ASP A 81 4.56 11.76 -0.84
N GLN A 82 3.42 12.40 -1.16
CA GLN A 82 2.09 11.79 -1.02
C GLN A 82 1.94 10.52 -1.86
N PHE A 83 2.42 10.52 -3.10
CA PHE A 83 2.37 9.35 -3.97
C PHE A 83 3.17 8.19 -3.37
N ILE A 84 4.38 8.45 -2.87
CA ILE A 84 5.22 7.44 -2.20
C ILE A 84 4.49 6.86 -0.98
N THR A 85 3.89 7.71 -0.14
CA THR A 85 3.13 7.26 1.03
C THR A 85 1.92 6.39 0.66
N ALA A 86 1.15 6.77 -0.36
CA ALA A 86 0.02 5.98 -0.83
C ALA A 86 0.47 4.60 -1.37
N TYR A 87 1.64 4.56 -2.01
CA TYR A 87 2.25 3.34 -2.50
C TYR A 87 2.63 2.39 -1.35
N GLU A 88 3.24 2.91 -0.28
CA GLU A 88 3.57 2.16 0.94
C GLU A 88 2.32 1.59 1.62
N GLN A 89 1.27 2.40 1.76
CA GLN A 89 -0.01 1.98 2.35
C GLN A 89 -0.66 0.85 1.54
N THR A 90 -0.54 0.88 0.21
CA THR A 90 -1.07 -0.17 -0.67
C THR A 90 -0.33 -1.50 -0.45
N ILE A 91 0.99 -1.47 -0.38
CA ILE A 91 1.82 -2.65 -0.07
C ILE A 91 1.43 -3.23 1.29
N GLU A 92 1.27 -2.39 2.31
CA GLU A 92 0.88 -2.84 3.65
C GLU A 92 -0.52 -3.45 3.68
N ALA A 93 -1.48 -2.86 2.98
CA ALA A 93 -2.84 -3.38 2.84
C ALA A 93 -2.85 -4.76 2.16
N LEU A 94 -2.06 -4.95 1.10
CA LEU A 94 -1.92 -6.24 0.42
C LEU A 94 -1.29 -7.30 1.34
N ARG A 95 -0.22 -6.95 2.07
CA ARG A 95 0.39 -7.85 3.08
C ARG A 95 -0.59 -8.21 4.19
N ALA A 96 -1.37 -7.25 4.69
CA ALA A 96 -2.35 -7.47 5.74
C ALA A 96 -3.50 -8.37 5.25
N SER A 97 -4.00 -8.14 4.04
CA SER A 97 -4.98 -9.00 3.37
C SER A 97 -4.45 -10.42 3.26
N ASN A 98 -3.24 -10.61 2.73
CA ASN A 98 -2.63 -11.93 2.57
C ASN A 98 -2.53 -12.69 3.91
N ARG A 99 -2.06 -12.02 4.97
CA ARG A 99 -1.99 -12.60 6.33
C ARG A 99 -3.34 -12.99 6.89
N ASN A 100 -4.37 -12.16 6.69
CA ASN A 100 -5.71 -12.42 7.20
C ASN A 100 -6.35 -13.60 6.48
N HIS A 101 -6.17 -13.72 5.16
CA HIS A 101 -6.65 -14.87 4.40
C HIS A 101 -5.95 -16.17 4.85
N ARG A 102 -4.61 -16.17 5.00
CA ARG A 102 -3.90 -17.36 5.53
C ARG A 102 -4.41 -17.79 6.91
N LYS A 103 -4.67 -16.83 7.82
CA LYS A 103 -5.26 -17.13 9.14
C LYS A 103 -6.67 -17.71 9.04
N ALA A 104 -7.49 -17.21 8.13
CA ALA A 104 -8.85 -17.71 7.91
C ALA A 104 -8.84 -19.13 7.33
N ASP A 105 -7.95 -19.41 6.39
CA ASP A 105 -7.76 -20.75 5.81
C ASP A 105 -7.28 -21.74 6.87
N ASP A 106 -6.32 -21.36 7.72
CA ASP A 106 -5.85 -22.20 8.82
C ASP A 106 -6.94 -22.46 9.87
N ALA A 107 -7.75 -21.45 10.21
CA ALA A 107 -8.87 -21.60 11.12
C ALA A 107 -9.95 -22.53 10.54
N SER A 108 -10.21 -22.41 9.23
CA SER A 108 -11.18 -23.25 8.52
C SER A 108 -10.70 -24.71 8.46
N LYS A 109 -9.41 -24.94 8.16
CA LYS A 109 -8.80 -26.29 8.22
C LYS A 109 -8.93 -26.92 9.60
N ARG A 110 -8.56 -26.20 10.67
CA ARG A 110 -8.71 -26.70 12.05
C ARG A 110 -10.16 -26.98 12.42
N GLY A 111 -11.09 -26.14 11.98
CA GLY A 111 -12.52 -26.33 12.20
C GLY A 111 -13.06 -27.57 11.49
N VAL A 112 -12.62 -27.82 10.26
CA VAL A 112 -12.97 -29.02 9.49
C VAL A 112 -12.31 -30.27 10.07
N GLU A 113 -11.04 -30.22 10.51
CA GLU A 113 -10.36 -31.33 11.18
C GLU A 113 -11.02 -31.68 12.53
N ALA A 114 -11.43 -30.68 13.30
CA ALA A 114 -12.16 -30.86 14.55
C ALA A 114 -13.59 -31.40 14.32
N ALA A 115 -14.29 -30.95 13.27
CA ALA A 115 -15.63 -31.44 12.93
C ALA A 115 -15.61 -32.81 12.23
N GLY A 116 -14.51 -33.14 11.53
CA GLY A 116 -14.30 -34.40 10.81
C GLY A 116 -13.77 -35.54 11.68
N ASN A 117 -13.48 -35.29 12.96
CA ASN A 117 -13.09 -36.32 13.91
C ASN A 117 -14.22 -36.61 14.92
N PRO A 118 -15.20 -37.48 14.58
CA PRO A 118 -16.27 -37.87 15.49
C PRO A 118 -15.82 -38.76 16.68
N ASN A 119 -14.51 -39.00 16.87
CA ASN A 119 -13.98 -39.89 17.91
C ASN A 119 -13.29 -39.19 19.10
N SER A 120 -13.37 -37.87 19.25
CA SER A 120 -12.83 -37.19 20.45
C SER A 120 -13.86 -36.98 21.58
N ALA A 121 -14.96 -37.73 21.56
CA ALA A 121 -15.95 -37.75 22.64
C ALA A 121 -16.13 -39.17 23.18
N ILE A 122 -15.11 -39.68 23.88
CA ILE A 122 -15.26 -40.67 24.96
C ILE A 122 -14.28 -40.29 26.07
#